data_AF-A0A9D6HUF1-F1
#
_entry.id   AF-A0A9D6HUF1-F1
#
_cell.length_a   1.000
_cell.length_b   1.000
_cell.length_c   1.000
_cell.angle_alpha   90.00
_cell.angle_beta   90.00
_cell.angle_gamma   90.00
#
_symmetry.space_group_name_H-M   'P 1'
#
loop_
_entity.id
_entity.type
_entity.pdbx_description
1 polymer ?
#
loop_
_entity_poly.entity_id
_entity_poly.type
_entity_poly.pdbx_seq_one_letter_code
_entity_poly.pdbx_strand_id
1 'polypeptide(L)' 'MKCDTCGKEVREVRRVVVDKDYDRTLAKPLYNCPDCYQKKEAAKARAKQTKP' A
#
# COMPACT_ATOMS: atom_id res chain seq x y z
N MET A 1 -0.27 16.54 1.67
CA MET A 1 0.69 15.40 1.72
C MET A 1 0.79 14.77 0.34
N LYS A 2 1.95 14.25 -0.05
CA LYS A 2 2.15 13.66 -1.39
C LYS A 2 2.05 12.14 -1.33
N CYS A 3 1.31 11.54 -2.26
CA CYS A 3 1.24 10.08 -2.40
C CYS A 3 2.54 9.54 -3.01
N ASP A 4 3.17 8.54 -2.37
CA ASP A 4 4.39 7.91 -2.87
C ASP A 4 4.17 7.04 -4.11
N THR A 5 2.93 6.59 -4.35
CA THR A 5 2.59 5.73 -5.51
C THR A 5 2.21 6.53 -6.75
N CYS A 6 1.35 7.55 -6.63
CA CYS A 6 0.84 8.30 -7.78
C CYS A 6 1.31 9.76 -7.85
N GLY A 7 2.06 10.22 -6.85
CA GLY A 7 2.62 11.57 -6.81
C GLY A 7 1.63 12.71 -6.56
N LYS A 8 0.32 12.42 -6.42
CA LYS A 8 -0.70 13.45 -6.19
C LYS A 8 -0.61 14.06 -4.79
N GLU A 9 -0.85 15.36 -4.70
CA GLU A 9 -1.10 16.03 -3.43
C GLU A 9 -2.53 15.78 -2.96
N VAL A 10 -2.64 15.30 -1.72
CA VAL A 10 -3.90 14.90 -1.09
C VAL A 10 -3.94 15.36 0.36
N ARG A 11 -5.16 15.47 0.90
CA ARG A 11 -5.42 15.88 2.29
C ARG A 11 -4.91 14.84 3.30
N GLU A 12 -5.08 13.56 2.99
CA GLU A 12 -4.62 12.45 3.84
C GLU A 12 -3.84 11.41 3.03
N VAL A 13 -2.89 10.75 3.68
CA VAL A 13 -2.20 9.57 3.17
C VAL A 13 -2.23 8.47 4.23
N ARG A 14 -2.26 7.21 3.80
CA ARG A 14 -2.29 6.03 4.66
C ARG A 14 -1.01 5.23 4.46
N ARG A 15 -0.44 4.78 5.56
CA ARG A 15 0.75 3.92 5.53
C ARG A 15 0.38 2.58 4.90
N VAL A 16 1.16 2.17 3.92
CA VAL A 16 1.00 0.92 3.21
C VAL A 16 1.96 -0.10 3.78
N VAL A 17 1.43 -1.23 4.25
CA VAL A 17 2.24 -2.40 4.62
C VAL A 17 2.49 -3.22 3.35
N VAL A 18 3.76 -3.44 3.02
CA VAL A 18 4.19 -4.37 1.96
C VAL A 18 4.28 -5.78 2.57
N ASP A 19 4.24 -6.82 1.73
CA ASP A 19 3.84 -8.19 2.07
C ASP A 19 4.64 -8.91 3.18
N LYS A 20 4.24 -10.14 3.54
CA LYS A 20 4.85 -10.90 4.67
C LYS A 20 6.35 -11.15 4.53
N ASP A 21 6.85 -11.33 3.31
CA ASP A 21 8.29 -11.50 3.03
C ASP A 21 9.06 -10.18 2.98
N TYR A 22 8.37 -9.06 3.19
CA TYR A 22 8.97 -7.74 3.25
C TYR A 22 9.43 -7.44 4.67
N ASP A 23 10.74 -7.35 4.86
CA ASP A 23 11.32 -6.95 6.15
C ASP A 23 10.92 -5.51 6.47
N ARG A 24 9.96 -5.38 7.40
CA ARG A 24 9.41 -4.09 7.85
C ARG A 24 10.45 -3.23 8.59
N THR A 25 11.57 -3.80 9.01
CA THR A 25 12.65 -3.10 9.71
C THR A 25 13.62 -2.41 8.75
N LEU A 26 13.83 -2.98 7.56
CA LEU A 26 14.75 -2.45 6.54
C LEU A 26 14.06 -1.54 5.52
N ALA A 27 12.73 -1.52 5.53
CA ALA A 27 11.96 -0.87 4.51
C ALA A 27 11.48 0.53 4.86
N LYS A 28 11.66 1.47 3.92
CA LYS A 28 11.06 2.80 4.01
C LYS A 28 9.53 2.68 4.00
N PRO A 29 8.80 3.32 4.94
CA PRO A 29 7.34 3.32 4.92
C PRO A 29 6.83 4.03 3.67
N LEU A 30 5.92 3.39 2.95
CA LEU A 30 5.20 3.99 1.81
C LEU A 30 3.87 4.59 2.29
N TYR A 31 3.56 5.79 1.82
CA TYR A 31 2.33 6.50 2.14
C TYR A 31 1.50 6.74 0.88
N ASN A 32 0.33 6.13 0.82
CA ASN A 32 -0.56 6.22 -0.33
C ASN A 32 -1.79 7.07 -0.05
N CYS A 33 -2.28 7.77 -1.06
CA CYS A 33 -3.62 8.34 -1.01
C CYS A 33 -4.69 7.23 -0.82
N PRO A 34 -5.92 7.59 -0.39
CA PRO A 34 -6.99 6.61 -0.14
C PRO A 34 -7.27 5.67 -1.34
N ASP A 35 -7.20 6.21 -2.56
CA ASP A 35 -7.44 5.46 -3.80
C ASP A 35 -6.34 4.40 -4.06
N CYS A 36 -5.07 4.81 -4.01
CA CYS A 36 -3.94 3.89 -4.18
C CYS A 36 -3.86 2.86 -3.04
N TYR A 37 -4.26 3.24 -1.83
CA TYR A 37 -4.37 2.32 -0.70
C TYR A 37 -5.44 1.24 -0.97
N GLN A 38 -6.67 1.64 -1.34
CA GLN A 38 -7.76 0.71 -1.63
C GLN A 38 -7.42 -0.25 -2.78
N LYS A 39 -6.82 0.23 -3.86
CA LYS A 39 -6.40 -0.62 -4.99
C LYS A 39 -5.43 -1.71 -4.55
N LYS A 40 -4.47 -1.38 -3.69
CA LYS A 40 -3.50 -2.36 -3.17
C LYS A 40 -4.18 -3.38 -2.25
N GLU A 41 -5.04 -2.94 -1.35
CA GLU A 41 -5.75 -3.85 -0.44
C GLU A 41 -6.73 -4.76 -1.20
N ALA A 42 -7.40 -4.25 -2.23
CA ALA A 42 -8.23 -5.06 -3.13
C ALA A 42 -7.40 -6.10 -3.90
N ALA A 43 -6.22 -5.74 -4.38
CA ALA A 43 -5.29 -6.68 -5.03
C ALA A 43 -4.84 -7.78 -4.06
N LYS A 44 -4.52 -7.45 -2.81
CA LYS A 44 -4.21 -8.44 -1.77
C LYS A 44 -5.39 -9.37 -1.47
N ALA A 45 -6.60 -8.82 -1.36
CA ALA A 45 -7.80 -9.61 -1.12
C ALA A 45 -8.07 -10.62 -2.26
N ARG A 46 -7.75 -10.26 -3.50
CA ARG A 46 -7.80 -11.16 -4.66
C ARG A 46 -6.68 -12.20 -4.61
N ALA A 47 -5.44 -11.79 -4.34
CA ALA A 47 -4.28 -12.69 -4.28
C ALA A 47 -4.38 -13.73 -3.13
N LYS A 48 -5.00 -13.38 -2.01
CA LYS A 48 -5.23 -14.31 -0.89
C LYS A 48 -6.21 -15.44 -1.22
N GLN A 49 -7.03 -15.32 -2.26
CA GLN A 49 -7.98 -16.36 -2.70
C GLN A 49 -7.37 -17.40 -3.63
N THR A 50 -6.10 -17.22 -4.05
CA THR A 50 -5.41 -18.12 -5.00
C THR A 50 -4.32 -18.95 -4.33
N LYS A 51 -4.43 -19.23 -3.03
CA LYS A 51 -3.55 -20.18 -2.36
C LYS A 51 -4.27 -21.55 -2.29
N PRO A 52 -3.75 -22.60 -2.95
CA PRO A 52 -4.30 -23.95 -2.85
C PRO A 52 -4.20 -24.51 -1.42
#